data_AF-A0A553NEB1-F1
#
_entry.id   AF-A0A553NEB1-F1
#
_cell.length_a   1.000
_cell.length_b   1.000
_cell.length_c   1.000
_cell.angle_alpha   90.00
_cell.angle_beta   90.00
_cell.angle_gamma   90.00
#
_symmetry.space_group_name_H-M   'P 1'
#
loop_
_entity.id
_entity.type
_entity.pdbx_description
1 polymer ?
#
loop_
_entity_poly.entity_id
_entity_poly.type
_entity_poly.pdbx_seq_one_letter_code
_entity_poly.pdbx_strand_id
1 'polypeptide(L)'
;MMRPQVVYIASTDVDDLDEVEEVIGGPDEERVVRLNRVCQKYSDPFRPESWAVSDVGASGNALKALGSEVVFLFSQKSVASVCVPHKIGSHSWGRFVQSLPKSQIAWSKWQALSWEDRFEQAFKVVVVRHPFDRLISVYRMIFQNWCDPTRFLAKQWRNVCQTDFSRETNDALSTKPSVDTVTGFLKQMLDEHQHGNDRFIQTLWQKFHPNEELTSPKDQLRFTFPEFVRFLVNGTAELGPEMADHKGLSYHWAPYWRECSLCSPQTRPQFVIHLETFQKDLDQLMNRLDMADQAHLFPHTHRQEGGQSSRLRHQYFSTLSQSEVLQLYDKYRLDHELFGYSIQEFLSSAQIA
;
A
#
# COMPACT_ATOMS: atom_id res chain seq x y z
N MET A 1 32.41 -17.61 -38.29
CA MET A 1 33.06 -18.05 -37.04
C MET A 1 31.97 -18.24 -35.99
N MET A 2 31.67 -19.51 -35.68
CA MET A 2 30.92 -19.95 -34.48
C MET A 2 31.89 -19.89 -33.26
N ARG A 3 31.51 -19.77 -31.98
CA ARG A 3 30.55 -20.46 -31.08
C ARG A 3 30.49 -19.67 -29.73
N PRO A 4 29.72 -20.04 -28.67
CA PRO A 4 28.57 -20.95 -28.56
C PRO A 4 27.34 -20.36 -27.80
N GLN A 5 26.19 -20.98 -28.00
CA GLN A 5 25.04 -21.02 -27.07
C GLN A 5 25.31 -22.06 -25.96
N VAL A 6 24.77 -21.85 -24.75
CA VAL A 6 24.42 -22.94 -23.84
C VAL A 6 22.99 -22.78 -23.34
N VAL A 7 22.27 -23.89 -23.50
CA VAL A 7 20.88 -24.20 -23.14
C VAL A 7 20.87 -24.93 -21.78
N TYR A 8 19.74 -24.83 -21.07
CA TYR A 8 19.40 -25.57 -19.86
C TYR A 8 19.66 -27.08 -19.94
N ILE A 9 20.04 -27.70 -18.81
CA ILE A 9 19.99 -29.16 -18.64
C ILE A 9 18.99 -29.47 -17.53
N ALA A 10 17.94 -30.21 -17.88
CA ALA A 10 17.21 -31.09 -16.98
C ALA A 10 18.01 -32.40 -16.85
N SER A 11 18.12 -32.95 -15.65
CA SER A 11 18.70 -34.29 -15.43
C SER A 11 17.70 -35.17 -14.71
N THR A 12 17.41 -36.32 -15.31
CA THR A 12 16.88 -37.53 -14.67
C THR A 12 17.91 -38.62 -14.88
N ASP A 13 18.54 -39.12 -13.81
CA ASP A 13 18.42 -40.53 -13.36
C ASP A 13 19.43 -40.86 -12.24
N VAL A 14 18.83 -41.36 -11.16
CA VAL A 14 19.23 -42.22 -10.03
C VAL A 14 20.62 -42.87 -10.07
N ASP A 15 21.51 -42.48 -9.15
CA ASP A 15 22.02 -43.25 -7.99
C ASP A 15 23.17 -42.49 -7.31
N ASP A 16 23.25 -42.60 -5.98
CA ASP A 16 24.26 -42.04 -5.05
C ASP A 16 24.34 -40.52 -4.93
N LEU A 17 23.62 -39.94 -3.94
CA LEU A 17 24.14 -38.87 -3.07
C LEU A 17 23.41 -38.93 -1.71
N ASP A 18 24.10 -39.51 -0.73
CA ASP A 18 23.99 -39.09 0.67
C ASP A 18 24.30 -37.59 0.78
N GLU A 19 23.65 -36.95 1.77
CA GLU A 19 23.81 -35.56 2.21
C GLU A 19 23.18 -34.48 1.30
N VAL A 20 21.84 -34.40 1.35
CA VAL A 20 21.14 -33.12 1.19
C VAL A 20 21.40 -32.32 2.48
N GLU A 21 22.40 -31.45 2.49
CA GLU A 21 22.46 -30.37 3.48
C GLU A 21 21.21 -29.51 3.30
N GLU A 22 20.26 -29.67 4.22
CA GLU A 22 19.14 -28.78 4.40
C GLU A 22 19.71 -27.41 4.81
N VAL A 23 19.98 -26.54 3.84
CA VAL A 23 20.24 -25.13 4.11
C VAL A 23 18.93 -24.57 4.65
N ILE A 24 18.79 -24.56 5.97
CA ILE A 24 17.68 -23.93 6.67
C ILE A 24 17.84 -22.42 6.44
N GLY A 25 17.33 -21.95 5.31
CA GLY A 25 17.25 -20.56 4.94
C GLY A 25 16.51 -19.77 6.01
N GLY A 26 17.02 -18.59 6.36
CA GLY A 26 16.36 -17.74 7.37
C GLY A 26 14.94 -17.36 6.97
N PRO A 27 14.12 -16.81 7.88
CA PRO A 27 12.71 -16.46 7.62
C PRO A 27 12.47 -15.55 6.40
N ASP A 28 13.46 -14.74 5.99
CA ASP A 28 13.38 -13.93 4.77
C ASP A 28 13.39 -14.79 3.49
N GLU A 29 14.22 -15.84 3.43
CA GLU A 29 14.31 -16.72 2.26
C GLU A 29 12.98 -17.46 2.03
N GLU A 30 12.32 -17.93 3.10
CA GLU A 30 10.99 -18.53 3.01
C GLU A 30 9.93 -17.56 2.46
N ARG A 31 10.00 -16.28 2.86
CA ARG A 31 9.07 -15.24 2.38
C ARG A 31 9.27 -14.95 0.90
N VAL A 32 10.51 -14.85 0.45
CA VAL A 32 10.84 -14.64 -0.97
C VAL A 32 10.45 -15.86 -1.80
N VAL A 33 10.72 -17.08 -1.32
CA VAL A 33 10.28 -18.32 -1.98
C VAL A 33 8.76 -18.38 -2.11
N ARG A 34 8.02 -18.01 -1.06
CA ARG A 34 6.55 -17.92 -1.10
C ARG A 34 6.09 -16.89 -2.12
N LEU A 35 6.62 -15.68 -2.10
CA LEU A 35 6.30 -14.62 -3.05
C LEU A 35 6.49 -15.11 -4.48
N ASN A 36 7.64 -15.73 -4.78
CA ASN A 36 7.94 -16.29 -6.09
C ASN A 36 6.93 -17.37 -6.51
N ARG A 37 6.59 -18.31 -5.61
CA ARG A 37 5.62 -19.37 -5.87
C ARG A 37 4.24 -18.80 -6.18
N VAL A 38 3.79 -17.79 -5.42
CA VAL A 38 2.50 -17.13 -5.64
C VAL A 38 2.53 -16.35 -6.95
N CYS A 39 3.59 -15.60 -7.24
CA CYS A 39 3.75 -14.93 -8.53
C CYS A 39 3.67 -15.91 -9.73
N GLN A 40 4.26 -17.11 -9.62
CA GLN A 40 4.13 -18.16 -10.64
C GLN A 40 2.70 -18.70 -10.74
N LYS A 41 2.00 -18.89 -9.61
CA LYS A 41 0.58 -19.30 -9.61
C LYS A 41 -0.30 -18.31 -10.38
N TYR A 42 0.01 -17.01 -10.28
CA TYR A 42 -0.75 -15.93 -10.92
C TYR A 42 -0.17 -15.46 -12.27
N SER A 43 0.91 -16.09 -12.77
CA SER A 43 1.52 -15.69 -14.05
C SER A 43 0.77 -16.20 -15.29
N ASP A 44 -0.22 -17.08 -15.12
CA ASP A 44 -1.04 -17.59 -16.22
C ASP A 44 -1.82 -16.44 -16.90
N PRO A 45 -1.54 -16.09 -18.17
CA PRO A 45 -2.15 -14.94 -18.85
C PRO A 45 -3.67 -15.04 -19.00
N PHE A 46 -4.26 -16.24 -18.81
CA PHE A 46 -5.70 -16.42 -18.83
C PHE A 46 -6.38 -16.12 -17.48
N ARG A 47 -5.60 -15.82 -16.44
CA ARG A 47 -6.14 -15.37 -15.15
C ARG A 47 -6.47 -13.87 -15.20
N PRO A 48 -7.65 -13.44 -14.71
CA PRO A 48 -8.00 -12.04 -14.60
C PRO A 48 -7.00 -11.20 -13.80
N GLU A 49 -6.23 -11.81 -12.91
CA GLU A 49 -5.24 -11.14 -12.07
C GLU A 49 -3.84 -11.08 -12.70
N SER A 50 -3.58 -11.82 -13.78
CA SER A 50 -2.22 -11.98 -14.35
C SER A 50 -1.63 -10.67 -14.87
N TRP A 51 -2.45 -9.86 -15.55
CA TRP A 51 -2.03 -8.52 -15.95
C TRP A 51 -1.80 -7.64 -14.73
N ALA A 52 -2.67 -7.73 -13.73
CA ALA A 52 -2.63 -6.91 -12.53
C ALA A 52 -1.35 -7.12 -11.69
N VAL A 53 -0.84 -8.35 -11.63
CA VAL A 53 0.39 -8.67 -10.87
C VAL A 53 1.69 -8.43 -11.63
N SER A 54 1.61 -8.47 -12.96
CA SER A 54 2.77 -8.35 -13.86
C SER A 54 2.90 -6.96 -14.47
N ASP A 55 1.85 -6.13 -14.37
CA ASP A 55 1.84 -4.77 -14.89
C ASP A 55 2.84 -3.93 -14.10
N VAL A 56 3.85 -3.42 -14.81
CA VAL A 56 4.82 -2.46 -14.28
C VAL A 56 4.28 -1.02 -14.38
N GLY A 57 2.99 -0.89 -14.67
CA GLY A 57 2.26 0.33 -14.94
C GLY A 57 2.46 0.76 -16.39
N ALA A 58 1.36 0.89 -17.15
CA ALA A 58 1.31 1.56 -18.45
C ALA A 58 1.69 3.07 -18.41
N SER A 59 2.17 3.57 -17.28
CA SER A 59 2.72 4.91 -17.14
C SER A 59 4.20 4.80 -17.48
N GLY A 60 4.65 5.37 -18.60
CA GLY A 60 6.07 5.44 -19.02
C GLY A 60 7.02 6.18 -18.07
N ASN A 61 6.76 6.12 -16.76
CA ASN A 61 7.62 6.57 -15.67
C ASN A 61 8.15 5.33 -14.94
N ALA A 62 9.37 4.95 -15.28
CA ALA A 62 10.05 3.80 -14.70
C ALA A 62 10.24 3.87 -13.18
N LEU A 63 10.13 5.02 -12.51
CA LEU A 63 10.16 5.04 -11.03
C LEU A 63 8.85 4.54 -10.41
N LYS A 64 7.71 4.72 -11.09
CA LYS A 64 6.43 4.14 -10.65
C LYS A 64 6.41 2.62 -10.75
N ALA A 65 7.24 2.04 -11.61
CA ALA A 65 7.40 0.60 -11.74
C ALA A 65 7.97 -0.05 -10.46
N LEU A 66 8.73 0.66 -9.62
CA LEU A 66 9.15 0.13 -8.30
C LEU A 66 8.04 0.22 -7.24
N GLY A 67 7.10 1.12 -7.44
CA GLY A 67 5.95 1.31 -6.57
C GLY A 67 5.57 2.78 -6.37
N SER A 68 4.50 3.00 -5.61
CA SER A 68 3.90 4.31 -5.35
C SER A 68 4.74 5.16 -4.40
N GLU A 69 5.34 4.53 -3.39
CA GLU A 69 6.29 5.15 -2.46
C GLU A 69 7.53 4.26 -2.36
N VAL A 70 8.67 4.80 -2.76
CA VAL A 70 9.95 4.08 -2.79
C VAL A 70 11.03 4.93 -2.16
N VAL A 71 11.78 4.35 -1.22
CA VAL A 71 13.00 4.96 -0.67
C VAL A 71 14.22 4.18 -1.12
N PHE A 72 15.36 4.86 -1.21
CA PHE A 72 16.61 4.24 -1.65
C PHE A 72 17.64 4.28 -0.51
N LEU A 73 18.25 3.14 -0.23
CA LEU A 73 19.36 3.00 0.70
C LEU A 73 20.65 2.88 -0.10
N PHE A 74 21.59 3.80 0.12
CA PHE A 74 22.88 3.78 -0.54
C PHE A 74 23.93 3.28 0.43
N SER A 75 24.43 2.07 0.18
CA SER A 75 25.64 1.59 0.84
C SER A 75 26.87 1.91 0.00
N GLN A 76 28.05 1.54 0.50
CA GLN A 76 29.29 1.72 -0.26
C GLN A 76 29.37 0.80 -1.50
N LYS A 77 28.65 -0.33 -1.49
CA LYS A 77 28.76 -1.40 -2.49
C LYS A 77 27.50 -1.63 -3.31
N SER A 78 26.33 -1.23 -2.80
CA SER A 78 25.04 -1.54 -3.40
C SER A 78 24.01 -0.44 -3.12
N VAL A 79 22.97 -0.40 -3.95
CA VAL A 79 21.78 0.41 -3.71
C VAL A 79 20.61 -0.53 -3.46
N ALA A 80 19.83 -0.29 -2.41
CA ALA A 80 18.56 -0.98 -2.20
C ALA A 80 17.39 -0.06 -2.51
N SER A 81 16.40 -0.55 -3.25
CA SER A 81 15.11 0.12 -3.45
C SER A 81 14.08 -0.54 -2.54
N VAL A 82 13.50 0.24 -1.63
CA VAL A 82 12.51 -0.23 -0.67
C VAL A 82 11.14 0.31 -1.08
N CYS A 83 10.27 -0.56 -1.60
CA CYS A 83 8.87 -0.21 -1.81
C CYS A 83 8.15 -0.22 -0.46
N VAL A 84 7.56 0.91 -0.10
CA VAL A 84 6.84 1.09 1.16
C VAL A 84 5.40 1.46 0.82
N PRO A 85 4.50 0.49 0.63
CA PRO A 85 3.07 0.76 0.47
C PRO A 85 2.52 1.78 1.48
N HIS A 86 1.37 2.36 1.19
CA HIS A 86 0.78 3.28 2.13
C HIS A 86 0.36 2.57 3.42
N LYS A 87 0.34 3.34 4.52
CA LYS A 87 -0.13 2.90 5.84
C LYS A 87 0.69 1.80 6.52
N ILE A 88 1.91 1.55 6.04
CA ILE A 88 2.90 0.68 6.68
C ILE A 88 4.17 1.45 7.13
N GLY A 89 4.07 2.77 7.32
CA GLY A 89 5.13 3.56 7.96
C GLY A 89 6.06 4.31 7.01
N SER A 90 5.62 4.67 5.81
CA SER A 90 6.42 5.45 4.84
C SER A 90 7.01 6.75 5.39
N HIS A 91 6.30 7.44 6.30
CA HIS A 91 6.85 8.61 6.99
C HIS A 91 8.08 8.28 7.87
N SER A 92 8.09 7.11 8.51
CA SER A 92 9.25 6.64 9.30
C SER A 92 10.41 6.27 8.39
N TRP A 93 10.15 5.58 7.29
CA TRP A 93 11.15 5.27 6.26
C TRP A 93 11.75 6.53 5.63
N GLY A 94 10.92 7.52 5.30
CA GLY A 94 11.39 8.80 4.77
C GLY A 94 12.31 9.55 5.75
N ARG A 95 11.93 9.57 7.05
CA ARG A 95 12.79 10.16 8.10
C ARG A 95 14.09 9.38 8.30
N PHE A 96 14.02 8.05 8.23
CA PHE A 96 15.21 7.20 8.31
C PHE A 96 16.20 7.52 7.19
N VAL A 97 15.76 7.53 5.93
CA VAL A 97 16.64 7.86 4.79
C VAL A 97 17.22 9.27 4.89
N GLN A 98 16.46 10.24 5.42
CA GLN A 98 16.97 11.59 5.66
C GLN A 98 18.05 11.66 6.76
N SER A 99 18.02 10.74 7.72
CA SER A 99 19.01 10.66 8.80
C SER A 99 20.30 9.93 8.41
N LEU A 100 20.29 9.16 7.31
CA LEU A 100 21.47 8.44 6.83
C LEU A 100 22.54 9.40 6.31
N PRO A 101 23.84 9.04 6.45
CA PRO A 101 24.93 9.80 5.86
C PRO A 101 24.73 9.97 4.34
N LYS A 102 24.69 11.22 3.86
CA LYS A 102 24.50 11.53 2.45
C LYS A 102 25.82 11.33 1.68
N SER A 103 25.98 10.20 0.98
CA SER A 103 27.00 10.07 -0.05
C SER A 103 26.52 10.73 -1.34
N GLN A 104 26.84 12.02 -1.51
CA GLN A 104 26.41 12.80 -2.68
C GLN A 104 26.95 12.22 -4.00
N ILE A 105 28.15 11.61 -3.96
CA ILE A 105 28.80 10.98 -5.13
C ILE A 105 28.04 9.71 -5.57
N ALA A 106 27.56 8.89 -4.64
CA ALA A 106 26.80 7.68 -4.96
C ALA A 106 25.42 8.02 -5.56
N TRP A 107 24.74 9.01 -4.99
CA TRP A 107 23.44 9.48 -5.48
C TRP A 107 23.52 10.04 -6.91
N SER A 108 24.46 10.96 -7.17
CA SER A 108 24.59 11.58 -8.50
C SER A 108 24.98 10.56 -9.58
N LYS A 109 25.84 9.58 -9.26
CA LYS A 109 26.17 8.49 -10.19
C LYS A 109 24.96 7.61 -10.48
N TRP A 110 24.21 7.21 -9.45
CA TRP A 110 23.02 6.39 -9.62
C TRP A 110 21.91 7.11 -10.41
N GLN A 111 21.74 8.41 -10.20
CA GLN A 111 20.81 9.22 -10.99
C GLN A 111 21.21 9.42 -12.46
N ALA A 112 22.47 9.16 -12.82
CA ALA A 112 22.92 9.24 -14.22
C ALA A 112 22.66 7.94 -15.00
N LEU A 113 22.38 6.82 -14.32
CA LEU A 113 22.07 5.54 -14.95
C LEU A 113 20.74 5.58 -15.71
N SER A 114 20.61 4.74 -16.75
CA SER A 114 19.32 4.44 -17.37
C SER A 114 18.35 3.86 -16.34
N TRP A 115 17.06 3.83 -16.65
CA TRP A 115 16.12 3.25 -15.70
C TRP A 115 16.37 1.74 -15.58
N GLU A 116 16.58 1.05 -16.70
CA GLU A 116 16.89 -0.38 -16.77
C GLU A 116 18.08 -0.72 -15.88
N ASP A 117 19.17 0.05 -15.99
CA ASP A 117 20.38 -0.15 -15.18
C ASP A 117 20.12 0.05 -13.68
N ARG A 118 19.27 1.03 -13.32
CA ARG A 118 18.89 1.24 -11.91
C ARG A 118 18.10 0.05 -11.37
N PHE A 119 17.19 -0.50 -12.18
CA PHE A 119 16.45 -1.70 -11.79
C PHE A 119 17.40 -2.87 -11.64
N GLU A 120 18.22 -3.19 -12.62
CA GLU A 120 19.12 -4.35 -12.55
C GLU A 120 20.09 -4.26 -11.36
N GLN A 121 20.63 -3.07 -11.06
CA GLN A 121 21.60 -2.89 -9.98
C GLN A 121 20.99 -2.79 -8.58
N ALA A 122 19.71 -2.44 -8.46
CA ALA A 122 19.08 -2.25 -7.15
C ALA A 122 18.75 -3.59 -6.47
N PHE A 123 19.02 -3.69 -5.18
CA PHE A 123 18.47 -4.76 -4.32
C PHE A 123 17.02 -4.40 -3.95
N LYS A 124 16.05 -5.22 -4.35
CA LYS A 124 14.63 -4.87 -4.20
C LYS A 124 14.08 -5.37 -2.87
N VAL A 125 13.47 -4.48 -2.10
CA VAL A 125 12.87 -4.77 -0.81
C VAL A 125 11.42 -4.33 -0.85
N VAL A 126 10.53 -5.12 -0.25
CA VAL A 126 9.16 -4.69 0.03
C VAL A 126 8.90 -4.75 1.53
N VAL A 127 8.19 -3.74 2.03
CA VAL A 127 7.71 -3.72 3.41
C VAL A 127 6.23 -4.06 3.40
N VAL A 128 5.81 -4.91 4.32
CA VAL A 128 4.43 -5.36 4.42
C VAL A 128 3.95 -5.43 5.87
N ARG A 129 2.63 -5.39 6.01
CA ARG A 129 1.89 -5.60 7.26
C ARG A 129 0.70 -6.49 6.93
N HIS A 130 0.10 -7.12 7.93
CA HIS A 130 -1.18 -7.79 7.72
C HIS A 130 -2.19 -6.86 6.98
N PRO A 131 -2.79 -7.28 5.83
CA PRO A 131 -3.64 -6.42 5.01
C PRO A 131 -4.79 -5.79 5.79
N PHE A 132 -5.44 -6.55 6.68
CA PHE A 132 -6.51 -6.00 7.51
C PHE A 132 -6.04 -5.00 8.57
N ASP A 133 -4.84 -5.16 9.12
CA ASP A 133 -4.30 -4.15 10.04
C ASP A 133 -3.93 -2.86 9.28
N ARG A 134 -3.48 -2.97 8.02
CA ARG A 134 -3.31 -1.83 7.11
C ARG A 134 -4.64 -1.10 6.95
N LEU A 135 -5.73 -1.82 6.68
CA LEU A 135 -7.07 -1.25 6.52
C LEU A 135 -7.62 -0.60 7.79
N ILE A 136 -7.38 -1.16 8.97
CA ILE A 136 -7.69 -0.47 10.25
C ILE A 136 -6.96 0.89 10.31
N SER A 137 -5.68 0.93 9.91
CA SER A 137 -4.90 2.16 9.87
C SER A 137 -5.45 3.17 8.86
N VAL A 138 -5.97 2.72 7.72
CA VAL A 138 -6.69 3.54 6.72
C VAL A 138 -7.97 4.11 7.31
N TYR A 139 -8.86 3.25 7.81
CA TYR A 139 -10.14 3.62 8.42
C TYR A 139 -9.96 4.69 9.49
N ARG A 140 -9.05 4.45 10.44
CA ARG A 140 -8.80 5.40 11.52
C ARG A 140 -8.31 6.74 11.02
N MET A 141 -7.52 6.75 9.94
CA MET A 141 -6.96 7.98 9.40
C MET A 141 -8.00 8.77 8.62
N ILE A 142 -8.68 8.14 7.65
CA ILE A 142 -9.52 8.79 6.63
C ILE A 142 -10.99 8.89 7.02
N PHE A 143 -11.49 7.99 7.88
CA PHE A 143 -12.92 7.85 8.13
C PHE A 143 -13.30 8.12 9.59
N GLN A 144 -12.50 7.65 10.55
CA GLN A 144 -12.77 7.87 11.97
C GLN A 144 -12.32 9.25 12.44
N ASN A 145 -11.10 9.67 12.07
CA ASN A 145 -10.45 10.88 12.60
C ASN A 145 -10.22 11.93 11.51
N TRP A 146 -10.99 11.90 10.41
CA TRP A 146 -10.82 12.79 9.27
C TRP A 146 -10.95 14.27 9.65
N CYS A 147 -11.80 14.56 10.64
CA CYS A 147 -12.06 15.90 11.18
C CYS A 147 -11.23 16.29 12.41
N ASP A 148 -10.29 15.45 12.86
CA ASP A 148 -9.49 15.73 14.06
C ASP A 148 -8.34 16.70 13.71
N PRO A 149 -8.36 17.97 14.17
CA PRO A 149 -7.38 18.99 13.80
C PRO A 149 -5.97 18.66 14.29
N THR A 150 -5.83 17.73 15.23
CA THR A 150 -4.51 17.30 15.73
C THR A 150 -3.82 16.30 14.81
N ARG A 151 -4.55 15.70 13.86
CA ARG A 151 -4.07 14.61 13.00
C ARG A 151 -3.45 15.10 11.70
N PHE A 152 -2.64 14.22 11.12
CA PHE A 152 -1.87 14.50 9.92
C PHE A 152 -2.75 14.91 8.73
N LEU A 153 -3.87 14.21 8.49
CA LEU A 153 -4.76 14.55 7.38
C LEU A 153 -5.35 15.95 7.51
N ALA A 154 -5.83 16.37 8.68
CA ALA A 154 -6.33 17.73 8.88
C ALA A 154 -5.25 18.82 8.74
N LYS A 155 -3.96 18.47 8.89
CA LYS A 155 -2.83 19.39 8.62
C LYS A 155 -2.50 19.47 7.13
N GLN A 156 -2.62 18.37 6.40
CA GLN A 156 -2.34 18.30 4.97
C GLN A 156 -3.50 18.84 4.13
N TRP A 157 -4.72 18.50 4.52
CA TRP A 157 -5.95 19.02 3.96
C TRP A 157 -6.33 20.25 4.80
N ARG A 158 -5.89 21.44 4.37
CA ARG A 158 -6.06 22.69 5.15
C ARG A 158 -7.52 23.12 5.33
N ASN A 159 -8.42 22.47 4.59
CA ASN A 159 -9.81 22.84 4.41
C ASN A 159 -10.73 21.65 4.66
N VAL A 160 -10.50 20.88 5.73
CA VAL A 160 -11.35 19.74 6.09
C VAL A 160 -12.33 20.15 7.17
N CYS A 161 -13.57 19.70 7.04
CA CYS A 161 -14.66 20.10 7.94
C CYS A 161 -14.96 21.59 7.90
N GLN A 162 -14.76 22.20 6.74
CA GLN A 162 -15.21 23.56 6.48
C GLN A 162 -16.74 23.56 6.44
N THR A 163 -17.39 24.28 7.37
CA THR A 163 -18.87 24.28 7.50
C THR A 163 -19.53 25.31 6.60
N ASP A 164 -18.74 26.07 5.86
CA ASP A 164 -19.12 27.09 4.87
C ASP A 164 -19.42 26.48 3.50
N PHE A 165 -20.02 25.29 3.48
CA PHE A 165 -20.61 24.75 2.25
C PHE A 165 -21.76 25.65 1.83
N SER A 166 -21.59 26.44 0.77
CA SER A 166 -22.75 27.06 0.16
C SER A 166 -23.62 25.95 -0.42
N ARG A 167 -24.91 25.90 -0.02
CA ARG A 167 -25.92 24.97 -0.56
C ARG A 167 -25.99 25.00 -2.10
N GLU A 168 -25.53 26.10 -2.70
CA GLU A 168 -25.43 26.35 -4.15
C GLU A 168 -24.41 25.45 -4.86
N THR A 169 -23.42 24.87 -4.18
CA THR A 169 -22.39 24.00 -4.80
C THR A 169 -22.84 22.56 -5.02
N ASN A 170 -23.85 22.08 -4.29
CA ASN A 170 -24.48 20.77 -4.60
C ASN A 170 -25.22 20.83 -5.94
N ASP A 171 -25.66 22.02 -6.36
CA ASP A 171 -26.30 22.24 -7.65
C ASP A 171 -25.27 22.39 -8.79
N ALA A 172 -23.96 22.43 -8.51
CA ALA A 172 -22.92 22.49 -9.55
C ALA A 172 -22.66 21.12 -10.22
N LEU A 173 -23.22 20.03 -9.69
CA LEU A 173 -23.31 18.74 -10.40
C LEU A 173 -24.58 18.64 -11.27
N SER A 174 -25.57 19.52 -11.05
CA SER A 174 -26.90 19.50 -11.68
C SER A 174 -27.07 20.61 -12.73
N THR A 175 -26.48 21.77 -12.48
CA THR A 175 -26.44 22.92 -13.38
C THR A 175 -25.01 23.08 -13.88
N LYS A 176 -24.80 22.93 -15.19
CA LYS A 176 -23.55 23.38 -15.83
C LYS A 176 -23.41 24.87 -15.56
N PRO A 177 -22.48 25.35 -14.72
CA PRO A 177 -22.21 26.77 -14.63
C PRO A 177 -21.55 27.15 -15.95
N SER A 178 -21.92 28.28 -16.52
CA SER A 178 -21.36 28.71 -17.79
C SER A 178 -19.84 28.85 -17.65
N VAL A 179 -19.10 27.97 -18.34
CA VAL A 179 -17.63 27.92 -18.40
C VAL A 179 -17.10 29.04 -19.30
N ASP A 180 -17.92 30.05 -19.58
CA ASP A 180 -17.70 30.99 -20.67
C ASP A 180 -16.61 32.03 -20.36
N THR A 181 -16.08 32.04 -19.12
CA THR A 181 -15.01 32.96 -18.70
C THR A 181 -13.87 32.24 -17.98
N VAL A 182 -12.63 32.66 -18.27
CA VAL A 182 -11.40 32.18 -17.61
C VAL A 182 -11.48 32.38 -16.09
N THR A 183 -12.08 33.48 -15.63
CA THR A 183 -12.29 33.74 -14.19
C THR A 183 -13.22 32.72 -13.55
N GLY A 184 -14.32 32.34 -14.23
CA GLY A 184 -15.22 31.29 -13.77
C GLY A 184 -14.52 29.95 -13.64
N PHE A 185 -13.74 29.57 -14.65
CA PHE A 185 -12.92 28.35 -14.63
C PHE A 185 -11.89 28.34 -13.49
N LEU A 186 -11.13 29.43 -13.29
CA LEU A 186 -10.15 29.54 -12.20
C LEU A 186 -10.81 29.48 -10.82
N LYS A 187 -11.98 30.08 -10.66
CA LYS A 187 -12.76 30.00 -9.42
C LYS A 187 -13.19 28.55 -9.15
N GLN A 188 -13.63 27.82 -10.17
CA GLN A 188 -13.99 26.41 -10.04
C GLN A 188 -12.77 25.54 -9.71
N MET A 189 -11.62 25.78 -10.34
CA MET A 189 -10.38 25.08 -10.00
C MET A 189 -9.95 25.33 -8.56
N LEU A 190 -10.06 26.58 -8.10
CA LEU A 190 -9.74 26.95 -6.72
C LEU A 190 -10.70 26.28 -5.74
N ASP A 191 -12.00 26.29 -6.04
CA ASP A 191 -13.03 25.63 -5.24
C ASP A 191 -12.80 24.12 -5.16
N GLU A 192 -12.51 23.45 -6.28
CA GLU A 192 -12.17 22.02 -6.29
C GLU A 192 -10.90 21.72 -5.51
N HIS A 193 -9.88 22.58 -5.64
CA HIS A 193 -8.67 22.46 -4.85
C HIS A 193 -8.92 22.62 -3.34
N GLN A 194 -9.87 23.49 -2.97
CA GLN A 194 -10.19 23.80 -1.58
C GLN A 194 -11.13 22.78 -0.94
N HIS A 195 -12.17 22.34 -1.64
CA HIS A 195 -13.31 21.61 -1.07
C HIS A 195 -13.51 20.20 -1.66
N GLY A 196 -12.72 19.76 -2.65
CA GLY A 196 -12.91 18.47 -3.31
C GLY A 196 -12.91 17.27 -2.35
N ASN A 197 -12.00 17.24 -1.37
CA ASN A 197 -11.93 16.16 -0.37
C ASN A 197 -13.13 16.17 0.59
N ASP A 198 -13.60 17.35 0.99
CA ASP A 198 -14.77 17.50 1.86
C ASP A 198 -16.04 17.04 1.12
N ARG A 199 -16.18 17.40 -0.15
CA ARG A 199 -17.26 16.93 -1.02
C ARG A 199 -17.23 15.41 -1.20
N PHE A 200 -16.04 14.82 -1.32
CA PHE A 200 -15.91 13.36 -1.38
C PHE A 200 -16.45 12.70 -0.11
N ILE A 201 -16.01 13.14 1.07
CA ILE A 201 -16.47 12.60 2.35
C ILE A 201 -17.98 12.80 2.52
N GLN A 202 -18.50 13.98 2.16
CA GLN A 202 -19.93 14.29 2.21
C GLN A 202 -20.75 13.40 1.27
N THR A 203 -20.33 13.28 0.01
CA THR A 203 -21.02 12.48 -1.00
C THR A 203 -21.05 11.02 -0.58
N LEU A 204 -19.94 10.52 -0.03
CA LEU A 204 -19.87 9.17 0.48
C LEU A 204 -20.86 8.95 1.63
N TRP A 205 -20.90 9.88 2.58
CA TRP A 205 -21.85 9.82 3.70
C TRP A 205 -23.30 9.86 3.22
N GLN A 206 -23.66 10.78 2.32
CA GLN A 206 -25.02 10.88 1.78
C GLN A 206 -25.47 9.60 1.06
N LYS A 207 -24.55 8.88 0.41
CA LYS A 207 -24.87 7.59 -0.21
C LYS A 207 -25.13 6.48 0.82
N PHE A 208 -24.46 6.51 1.98
CA PHE A 208 -24.73 5.56 3.08
C PHE A 208 -25.98 5.93 3.89
N HIS A 209 -26.29 7.21 4.00
CA HIS A 209 -27.39 7.77 4.80
C HIS A 209 -28.40 8.56 3.96
N PRO A 210 -29.05 7.95 2.94
CA PRO A 210 -29.87 8.68 1.98
C PRO A 210 -31.12 9.34 2.58
N ASN A 211 -31.52 8.93 3.78
CA ASN A 211 -32.70 9.42 4.48
C ASN A 211 -32.36 10.41 5.62
N GLU A 212 -31.09 10.79 5.78
CA GLU A 212 -30.65 11.72 6.83
C GLU A 212 -30.24 13.07 6.23
N GLU A 213 -30.68 14.18 6.84
CA GLU A 213 -30.27 15.52 6.43
C GLU A 213 -28.96 15.91 7.14
N LEU A 214 -28.00 16.42 6.37
CA LEU A 214 -26.73 16.91 6.88
C LEU A 214 -26.91 18.32 7.49
N THR A 215 -27.15 18.37 8.80
CA THR A 215 -27.37 19.61 9.58
C THR A 215 -26.15 20.02 10.40
N SER A 216 -25.33 19.06 10.84
CA SER A 216 -24.03 19.28 11.49
C SER A 216 -22.97 18.37 10.86
N PRO A 217 -22.26 18.82 9.80
CA PRO A 217 -21.25 18.01 9.12
C PRO A 217 -20.16 17.45 10.06
N LYS A 218 -19.73 18.25 11.06
CA LYS A 218 -18.69 17.84 12.02
C LYS A 218 -19.08 16.65 12.88
N ASP A 219 -20.37 16.51 13.19
CA ASP A 219 -20.88 15.44 14.04
C ASP A 219 -21.38 14.25 13.22
N GLN A 220 -22.01 14.52 12.07
CA GLN A 220 -22.71 13.51 11.28
C GLN A 220 -21.79 12.75 10.31
N LEU A 221 -20.76 13.38 9.74
CA LEU A 221 -19.83 12.71 8.81
C LEU A 221 -18.89 11.76 9.56
N ARG A 222 -19.43 10.75 10.24
CA ARG A 222 -18.69 9.71 10.96
C ARG A 222 -19.08 8.38 10.38
N PHE A 223 -18.08 7.63 9.93
CA PHE A 223 -18.30 6.30 9.36
C PHE A 223 -17.95 5.24 10.39
N THR A 224 -18.78 4.22 10.47
CA THR A 224 -18.52 3.00 11.22
C THR A 224 -17.52 2.11 10.46
N PHE A 225 -16.91 1.15 11.16
CA PHE A 225 -16.02 0.20 10.51
C PHE A 225 -16.74 -0.73 9.52
N PRO A 226 -17.97 -1.23 9.80
CA PRO A 226 -18.75 -1.98 8.81
C PRO A 226 -19.06 -1.19 7.54
N GLU A 227 -19.42 0.09 7.63
CA GLU A 227 -19.62 0.95 6.44
C GLU A 227 -18.35 1.07 5.60
N PHE A 228 -17.19 1.19 6.25
CA PHE A 228 -15.91 1.19 5.55
C PHE A 228 -15.62 -0.16 4.86
N VAL A 229 -15.90 -1.29 5.50
CA VAL A 229 -15.72 -2.62 4.88
C VAL A 229 -16.67 -2.78 3.69
N ARG A 230 -17.93 -2.38 3.83
CA ARG A 230 -18.90 -2.36 2.74
C ARG A 230 -18.47 -1.45 1.60
N PHE A 231 -17.93 -0.26 1.90
CA PHE A 231 -17.31 0.63 0.92
C PHE A 231 -16.20 -0.07 0.14
N LEU A 232 -15.31 -0.81 0.83
CA LEU A 232 -14.23 -1.51 0.14
C LEU A 232 -14.76 -2.64 -0.75
N VAL A 233 -15.64 -3.50 -0.24
CA VAL A 233 -16.11 -4.69 -0.97
C VAL A 233 -17.05 -4.31 -2.11
N ASN A 234 -18.06 -3.47 -1.82
CA ASN A 234 -19.15 -3.18 -2.74
C ASN A 234 -19.14 -1.76 -3.30
N GLY A 235 -18.24 -0.87 -2.87
CA GLY A 235 -18.30 0.55 -3.19
C GLY A 235 -18.30 0.86 -4.68
N THR A 236 -17.56 0.11 -5.51
CA THR A 236 -17.60 0.31 -6.97
C THR A 236 -19.00 0.03 -7.55
N ALA A 237 -19.68 -1.01 -7.06
CA ALA A 237 -21.01 -1.40 -7.54
C ALA A 237 -22.13 -0.55 -6.93
N GLU A 238 -22.05 -0.23 -5.64
CA GLU A 238 -23.07 0.51 -4.90
C GLU A 238 -22.95 2.03 -5.05
N LEU A 239 -21.73 2.54 -5.22
CA LEU A 239 -21.41 3.97 -5.12
C LEU A 239 -20.76 4.54 -6.37
N GLY A 240 -20.52 3.72 -7.40
CA GLY A 240 -19.87 4.13 -8.64
C GLY A 240 -18.34 4.07 -8.59
N PRO A 241 -17.68 3.89 -9.76
CA PRO A 241 -16.23 3.77 -9.85
C PRO A 241 -15.51 5.04 -9.38
N GLU A 242 -16.10 6.22 -9.55
CA GLU A 242 -15.50 7.49 -9.14
C GLU A 242 -15.21 7.58 -7.64
N MET A 243 -16.02 6.93 -6.81
CA MET A 243 -15.84 6.92 -5.36
C MET A 243 -14.73 5.96 -4.93
N ALA A 244 -14.70 4.77 -5.55
CA ALA A 244 -13.69 3.74 -5.23
C ALA A 244 -12.29 4.11 -5.76
N ASP A 245 -12.23 4.78 -6.91
CA ASP A 245 -10.99 5.20 -7.59
C ASP A 245 -10.64 6.67 -7.35
N HIS A 246 -11.15 7.27 -6.26
CA HIS A 246 -10.92 8.67 -5.91
C HIS A 246 -9.44 9.07 -6.03
N LYS A 247 -9.19 10.07 -6.88
CA LYS A 247 -7.85 10.59 -7.14
C LYS A 247 -7.28 11.21 -5.87
N GLY A 248 -6.22 10.62 -5.34
CA GLY A 248 -5.58 11.13 -4.13
C GLY A 248 -5.90 10.33 -2.85
N LEU A 249 -6.82 9.36 -2.91
CA LEU A 249 -7.20 8.54 -1.76
C LEU A 249 -7.18 7.04 -2.03
N SER A 250 -7.53 6.61 -3.25
CA SER A 250 -7.69 5.19 -3.61
C SER A 250 -6.45 4.34 -3.34
N TYR A 251 -5.26 4.93 -3.43
CA TYR A 251 -4.00 4.25 -3.12
C TYR A 251 -3.87 3.84 -1.64
N HIS A 252 -4.57 4.49 -0.71
CA HIS A 252 -4.50 4.12 0.70
C HIS A 252 -5.12 2.74 1.01
N TRP A 253 -6.12 2.33 0.23
CA TRP A 253 -6.76 1.02 0.35
C TRP A 253 -6.50 0.13 -0.88
N ALA A 254 -5.61 0.54 -1.78
CA ALA A 254 -5.21 -0.30 -2.90
C ALA A 254 -4.51 -1.58 -2.40
N PRO A 255 -4.69 -2.72 -3.08
CA PRO A 255 -3.89 -3.90 -2.80
C PRO A 255 -2.39 -3.66 -2.99
N TYR A 256 -1.54 -4.43 -2.31
CA TYR A 256 -0.09 -4.25 -2.39
C TYR A 256 0.46 -4.42 -3.80
N TRP A 257 -0.09 -5.33 -4.59
CA TRP A 257 0.30 -5.53 -5.98
C TRP A 257 -0.04 -4.35 -6.91
N ARG A 258 -0.92 -3.42 -6.48
CA ARG A 258 -1.14 -2.13 -7.19
C ARG A 258 -0.21 -1.03 -6.73
N GLU A 259 0.28 -1.13 -5.49
CA GLU A 259 1.19 -0.13 -4.92
C GLU A 259 2.65 -0.45 -5.20
N CYS A 260 3.02 -1.72 -5.33
CA CYS A 260 4.35 -2.21 -5.68
C CYS A 260 4.23 -3.24 -6.81
N SER A 261 5.13 -3.20 -7.78
CA SER A 261 5.19 -4.24 -8.83
C SER A 261 5.85 -5.50 -8.26
N LEU A 262 5.04 -6.42 -7.74
CA LEU A 262 5.54 -7.57 -6.96
C LEU A 262 5.96 -8.77 -7.82
N CYS A 263 5.34 -8.98 -8.99
CA CYS A 263 5.57 -10.18 -9.79
C CYS A 263 6.29 -9.94 -11.12
N SER A 264 6.57 -8.68 -11.48
CA SER A 264 7.39 -8.37 -12.66
C SER A 264 8.86 -8.81 -12.47
N PRO A 265 9.50 -9.45 -13.46
CA PRO A 265 10.89 -9.92 -13.35
C PRO A 265 11.89 -8.84 -12.94
N GLN A 266 11.70 -7.60 -13.38
CA GLN A 266 12.63 -6.49 -13.12
C GLN A 266 12.50 -5.90 -11.72
N THR A 267 11.33 -6.05 -11.10
CA THR A 267 10.95 -5.33 -9.87
C THR A 267 10.69 -6.26 -8.70
N ARG A 268 10.76 -7.57 -8.94
CA ARG A 268 10.45 -8.60 -7.94
C ARG A 268 11.31 -8.43 -6.68
N PRO A 269 10.68 -8.36 -5.49
CA PRO A 269 11.42 -8.24 -4.25
C PRO A 269 12.34 -9.42 -3.99
N GLN A 270 13.53 -9.12 -3.47
CA GLN A 270 14.56 -10.06 -3.04
C GLN A 270 14.69 -10.13 -1.51
N PHE A 271 13.89 -9.33 -0.79
CA PHE A 271 13.79 -9.28 0.66
C PHE A 271 12.40 -8.77 1.06
N VAL A 272 11.81 -9.35 2.12
CA VAL A 272 10.47 -8.99 2.59
C VAL A 272 10.49 -8.65 4.08
N ILE A 273 10.27 -7.37 4.39
CA ILE A 273 10.13 -6.89 5.76
C ILE A 273 8.67 -7.03 6.20
N HIS A 274 8.42 -7.73 7.31
CA HIS A 274 7.12 -7.74 7.98
C HIS A 274 7.15 -6.75 9.15
N LEU A 275 6.13 -5.91 9.29
CA LEU A 275 6.06 -4.99 10.42
C LEU A 275 5.96 -5.72 11.77
N GLU A 276 5.44 -6.95 11.77
CA GLU A 276 5.34 -7.82 12.95
C GLU A 276 6.72 -8.27 13.45
N THR A 277 7.72 -8.34 12.55
CA THR A 277 9.12 -8.70 12.86
C THR A 277 10.09 -7.58 12.50
N PHE A 278 9.60 -6.33 12.46
CA PHE A 278 10.27 -5.19 11.83
C PHE A 278 11.73 -5.00 12.23
N GLN A 279 12.02 -5.00 13.53
CA GLN A 279 13.38 -4.73 14.02
C GLN A 279 14.35 -5.81 13.55
N LYS A 280 13.97 -7.08 13.68
CA LYS A 280 14.77 -8.23 13.23
C LYS A 280 15.02 -8.16 11.72
N ASP A 281 13.98 -7.86 10.94
CA ASP A 281 14.08 -7.80 9.48
C ASP A 281 14.91 -6.59 9.03
N LEU A 282 14.79 -5.45 9.72
CA LEU A 282 15.61 -4.27 9.48
C LEU A 282 17.08 -4.57 9.76
N ASP A 283 17.40 -5.18 10.90
CA ASP A 283 18.77 -5.53 11.26
C ASP A 283 19.41 -6.47 10.22
N GLN A 284 18.65 -7.47 9.74
CA GLN A 284 19.09 -8.38 8.69
C GLN A 284 19.33 -7.65 7.35
N LEU A 285 18.40 -6.79 6.92
CA LEU A 285 18.56 -5.99 5.71
C LEU A 285 19.80 -5.09 5.80
N MET A 286 19.95 -4.35 6.90
CA MET A 286 21.04 -3.40 7.10
C MET A 286 22.39 -4.12 7.15
N ASN A 287 22.46 -5.32 7.74
CA ASN A 287 23.65 -6.16 7.69
C ASN A 287 23.98 -6.60 6.25
N ARG A 288 22.98 -7.04 5.48
CA ARG A 288 23.16 -7.45 4.07
C ARG A 288 23.65 -6.30 3.18
N LEU A 289 23.27 -5.08 3.52
CA LEU A 289 23.70 -3.87 2.81
C LEU A 289 25.04 -3.31 3.29
N ASP A 290 25.72 -3.93 4.26
CA ASP A 290 26.96 -3.39 4.87
C ASP A 290 26.72 -2.02 5.53
N MET A 291 25.56 -1.90 6.19
CA MET A 291 25.07 -0.69 6.85
C MET A 291 24.56 -0.97 8.28
N ALA A 292 25.00 -2.06 8.92
CA ALA A 292 24.52 -2.48 10.24
C ALA A 292 24.58 -1.35 11.29
N ASP A 293 25.66 -0.56 11.28
CA ASP A 293 25.85 0.57 12.20
C ASP A 293 24.82 1.70 12.02
N GLN A 294 24.02 1.69 10.96
CA GLN A 294 23.01 2.71 10.68
C GLN A 294 21.59 2.29 11.10
N ALA A 295 21.35 1.02 11.44
CA ALA A 295 20.00 0.53 11.77
C ALA A 295 19.35 1.28 12.93
N HIS A 296 20.15 1.71 13.92
CA HIS A 296 19.70 2.46 15.09
C HIS A 296 19.15 3.87 14.77
N LEU A 297 19.41 4.40 13.56
CA LEU A 297 18.87 5.69 13.13
C LEU A 297 17.40 5.60 12.72
N PHE A 298 16.86 4.40 12.54
CA PHE A 298 15.45 4.25 12.21
C PHE A 298 14.60 4.79 13.36
N PRO A 299 13.66 5.71 13.11
CA PRO A 299 12.90 6.31 14.20
C PRO A 299 12.07 5.25 14.90
N HIS A 300 12.46 4.90 16.13
CA HIS A 300 11.70 4.01 17.01
C HIS A 300 10.43 4.73 17.46
N THR A 301 9.39 4.68 16.63
CA THR A 301 8.04 5.05 17.05
C THR A 301 7.55 3.97 18.01
N HIS A 302 7.15 4.37 19.23
CA HIS A 302 6.55 3.53 20.29
C HIS A 302 6.21 2.09 19.88
N ARG A 303 6.92 1.13 20.48
CA ARG A 303 6.67 -0.32 20.48
C ARG A 303 5.25 -0.66 20.01
N GLN A 304 5.07 -0.98 18.73
CA GLN A 304 3.90 -1.75 18.28
C GLN A 304 4.15 -3.24 18.49
N GLU A 305 4.73 -3.61 19.64
CA GLU A 305 4.70 -4.99 20.12
C GLU A 305 3.24 -5.33 20.42
N GLY A 306 2.51 -5.84 19.41
CA GLY A 306 1.31 -6.69 19.48
C GLY A 306 0.06 -6.22 20.25
N GLY A 307 0.18 -5.44 21.32
CA GLY A 307 -0.88 -5.14 22.27
C GLY A 307 -1.87 -4.09 21.75
N GLN A 308 -1.39 -3.01 21.12
CA GLN A 308 -2.30 -2.07 20.47
C GLN A 308 -2.92 -2.66 19.19
N SER A 309 -2.19 -3.47 18.42
CA SER A 309 -2.73 -4.10 17.22
C SER A 309 -3.81 -5.12 17.56
N SER A 310 -3.55 -6.07 18.45
CA SER A 310 -4.54 -7.10 18.87
C SER A 310 -5.83 -6.49 19.44
N ARG A 311 -5.72 -5.48 20.32
CA ARG A 311 -6.91 -4.79 20.87
C ARG A 311 -7.72 -4.11 19.77
N LEU A 312 -7.07 -3.42 18.83
CA LEU A 312 -7.76 -2.76 17.73
C LEU A 312 -8.36 -3.78 16.75
N ARG A 313 -7.68 -4.90 16.47
CA ARG A 313 -8.22 -6.01 15.67
C ARG A 313 -9.54 -6.47 16.26
N HIS A 314 -9.55 -6.85 17.54
CA HIS A 314 -10.77 -7.27 18.22
C HIS A 314 -11.84 -6.18 18.18
N GLN A 315 -11.51 -4.95 18.58
CA GLN A 315 -12.46 -3.83 18.62
C GLN A 315 -13.18 -3.60 17.29
N TYR A 316 -12.48 -3.68 16.16
CA TYR A 316 -13.07 -3.42 14.85
C TYR A 316 -13.69 -4.66 14.23
N PHE A 317 -13.01 -5.81 14.26
CA PHE A 317 -13.52 -7.02 13.62
C PHE A 317 -14.67 -7.68 14.39
N SER A 318 -14.83 -7.41 15.70
CA SER A 318 -16.03 -7.84 16.44
C SER A 318 -17.30 -7.11 16.03
N THR A 319 -17.20 -6.06 15.19
CA THR A 319 -18.36 -5.37 14.61
C THR A 319 -18.81 -5.95 13.27
N LEU A 320 -18.06 -6.88 12.71
CA LEU A 320 -18.34 -7.54 11.43
C LEU A 320 -18.87 -8.95 11.65
N SER A 321 -19.66 -9.44 10.70
CA SER A 321 -19.95 -10.86 10.52
C SER A 321 -18.77 -11.61 9.88
N GLN A 322 -18.70 -12.93 10.08
CA GLN A 322 -17.70 -13.76 9.38
C GLN A 322 -17.82 -13.65 7.85
N SER A 323 -19.04 -13.49 7.32
CA SER A 323 -19.27 -13.31 5.88
C SER A 323 -18.61 -12.03 5.35
N GLU A 324 -18.73 -10.91 6.08
CA GLU A 324 -18.06 -9.65 5.69
C GLU A 324 -16.54 -9.77 5.74
N VAL A 325 -15.99 -10.49 6.71
CA VAL A 325 -14.55 -10.78 6.79
C VAL A 325 -14.07 -11.61 5.60
N LEU A 326 -14.85 -12.60 5.18
CA LEU A 326 -14.54 -13.45 4.01
C LEU A 326 -14.61 -12.65 2.70
N GLN A 327 -15.63 -11.80 2.53
CA GLN A 327 -15.72 -10.91 1.37
C GLN A 327 -14.55 -9.92 1.31
N LEU A 328 -14.13 -9.39 2.46
CA LEU A 328 -12.95 -8.54 2.54
C LEU A 328 -11.67 -9.32 2.21
N TYR A 329 -11.56 -10.57 2.69
CA TYR A 329 -10.45 -11.45 2.31
C TYR A 329 -10.42 -11.69 0.80
N ASP A 330 -11.56 -11.96 0.16
CA ASP A 330 -11.61 -12.19 -1.28
C ASP A 330 -11.08 -10.99 -2.07
N LYS A 331 -11.40 -9.77 -1.64
CA LYS A 331 -10.88 -8.54 -2.26
C LYS A 331 -9.34 -8.41 -2.14
N TYR A 332 -8.76 -8.84 -1.02
CA TYR A 332 -7.32 -8.72 -0.74
C TYR A 332 -6.58 -10.06 -0.76
N ARG A 333 -7.18 -11.11 -1.33
CA ARG A 333 -6.72 -12.51 -1.26
C ARG A 333 -5.26 -12.65 -1.69
N LEU A 334 -4.91 -12.00 -2.78
CA LEU A 334 -3.57 -12.05 -3.32
C LEU A 334 -2.52 -11.43 -2.37
N ASP A 335 -2.84 -10.33 -1.68
CA ASP A 335 -1.95 -9.74 -0.66
C ASP A 335 -1.69 -10.74 0.48
N HIS A 336 -2.75 -11.45 0.90
CA HIS A 336 -2.62 -12.50 1.93
C HIS A 336 -1.75 -13.67 1.46
N GLU A 337 -1.95 -14.14 0.23
CA GLU A 337 -1.18 -15.27 -0.33
C GLU A 337 0.30 -14.90 -0.52
N LEU A 338 0.59 -13.76 -1.16
CA LEU A 338 1.95 -13.29 -1.46
C LEU A 338 2.83 -13.23 -0.21
N PHE A 339 2.26 -12.75 0.90
CA PHE A 339 3.01 -12.49 2.14
C PHE A 339 2.67 -13.46 3.27
N GLY A 340 1.83 -14.48 3.03
CA GLY A 340 1.55 -15.53 3.98
C GLY A 340 0.76 -15.10 5.23
N TYR A 341 -0.14 -14.14 5.09
CA TYR A 341 -0.98 -13.67 6.20
C TYR A 341 -2.25 -14.49 6.36
N SER A 342 -2.50 -14.97 7.58
CA SER A 342 -3.72 -15.70 7.95
C SER A 342 -4.83 -14.76 8.45
N ILE A 343 -6.07 -15.03 8.06
CA ILE A 343 -7.26 -14.31 8.55
C ILE A 343 -7.87 -14.92 9.81
N GLN A 344 -7.30 -16.01 10.36
CA GLN A 344 -7.97 -16.79 11.41
C GLN A 344 -8.31 -15.97 12.66
N GLU A 345 -7.40 -15.10 13.12
CA GLU A 345 -7.63 -14.21 14.28
C GLU A 345 -8.78 -13.22 14.04
N PHE A 346 -8.98 -12.83 12.79
CA PHE A 346 -10.03 -11.89 12.37
C PHE A 346 -11.38 -12.60 12.28
N LEU A 347 -11.40 -13.81 11.74
CA LEU A 347 -12.59 -14.67 11.74
C LEU A 347 -13.04 -15.05 13.15
N SER A 348 -12.10 -15.36 14.05
CA SER A 348 -12.43 -15.69 15.44
C SER A 348 -12.95 -14.49 16.23
N SER A 349 -12.59 -13.27 15.85
CA SER A 349 -13.09 -12.04 16.48
C SER A 349 -14.46 -11.63 15.96
N ALA A 350 -14.82 -12.04 14.75
CA ALA A 350 -16.06 -11.67 14.08
C ALA A 350 -17.29 -12.37 14.66
N GLN A 351 -18.45 -11.73 14.49
CA GLN A 351 -19.73 -12.27 14.92
C GLN A 351 -20.07 -13.53 14.12
N ILE A 352 -20.46 -14.58 14.84
CA ILE A 352 -21.04 -15.78 14.22
C ILE A 352 -22.40 -15.37 13.69
N ALA A 353 -22.58 -15.52 12.37
CA ALA A 353 -23.82 -15.18 11.67
C ALA A 353 -24.97 -16.09 12.10
#